data_AF-A0AAV0AN11-F1
#
_entry.id   AF-A0AAV0AN11-F1
#
_cell.length_a   1.000
_cell.length_b   1.000
_cell.length_c   1.000
_cell.angle_alpha   90.00
_cell.angle_beta   90.00
_cell.angle_gamma   90.00
#
_symmetry.space_group_name_H-M   'P 1'
#
loop_
_entity.id
_entity.type
_entity.pdbx_description
1 polymer ?
#
loop_
_entity_poly.entity_id
_entity_poly.type
_entity_poly.pdbx_seq_one_letter_code
_entity_poly.pdbx_strand_id
1 'polypeptide(L)' 'VTFIVCIKIHRVRFECHLNDADRSGISQPGTIVDKVIGDPFLYNLLFQSQASLNGTSCCTR' A
#
# COMPACT_ATOMS: atom_id res chain seq x y z
N VAL A 1 14.38 -17.22 -12.92
CA VAL A 1 13.52 -16.14 -13.48
C VAL A 1 12.48 -15.81 -12.44
N THR A 2 12.29 -14.53 -12.11
CA THR A 2 11.26 -14.07 -11.16
C THR A 2 10.27 -13.21 -11.92
N PHE A 3 8.98 -13.48 -11.77
CA PHE A 3 7.90 -12.75 -12.45
C PHE A 3 7.00 -12.08 -11.42
N ILE A 4 6.79 -10.77 -11.54
CA ILE A 4 6.03 -9.96 -10.59
C ILE A 4 4.99 -9.16 -11.38
N VAL A 5 3.74 -9.24 -10.95
CA VAL A 5 2.63 -8.46 -11.51
C VAL A 5 2.35 -7.28 -10.59
N CYS A 6 2.27 -6.07 -11.14
CA CYS A 6 1.95 -4.87 -10.38
C CYS A 6 0.56 -4.35 -10.78
N ILE A 7 -0.36 -4.27 -9.83
CA ILE A 7 -1.72 -3.74 -10.03
C ILE A 7 -1.84 -2.42 -9.26
N LYS A 8 -1.86 -1.30 -9.99
CA LYS A 8 -2.00 0.03 -9.39
C LYS A 8 -3.44 0.44 -9.13
N ILE A 9 -4.40 0.01 -9.96
CA ILE A 9 -5.80 0.41 -9.82
C ILE A 9 -6.57 -0.73 -9.16
N HIS A 10 -6.85 -0.56 -7.87
CA HIS A 10 -7.70 -1.44 -7.08
C HIS A 10 -8.39 -0.66 -5.96
N ARG A 11 -9.24 -1.32 -5.19
CA ARG A 11 -10.07 -0.68 -4.14
C ARG A 11 -9.45 -0.70 -2.74
N VAL A 12 -8.34 -1.41 -2.53
CA VAL A 12 -7.66 -1.42 -1.22
C VAL A 12 -7.03 -0.05 -0.94
N ARG A 13 -7.21 0.45 0.28
CA ARG A 13 -6.64 1.71 0.79
C ARG A 13 -6.01 1.45 2.15
N PHE A 14 -4.93 2.17 2.45
CA PHE A 14 -4.29 2.15 3.76
C PHE A 14 -4.79 3.32 4.60
N GLU A 15 -5.18 3.02 5.82
CA GLU A 15 -5.48 4.02 6.85
C GLU A 15 -4.51 3.80 8.00
N CYS A 16 -4.03 4.90 8.58
CA CYS A 16 -3.09 4.88 9.69
C CYS A 16 -3.56 5.85 10.79
N HIS A 17 -3.05 5.67 12.00
CA HIS A 17 -3.24 6.67 13.05
C HIS A 17 -2.53 7.97 12.66
N LEU A 18 -3.05 9.10 13.15
CA LEU A 18 -2.50 10.44 12.84
C LEU A 18 -1.03 10.59 13.23
N ASN A 19 -0.59 9.87 14.27
CA ASN A 19 0.80 9.90 14.73
C ASN A 19 1.76 9.21 13.75
N ASP A 20 1.25 8.29 12.93
CA ASP A 20 2.01 7.50 11.96
C ASP A 20 1.80 8.03 10.52
N ALA A 21 1.06 9.13 10.37
CA ALA A 21 0.72 9.69 9.08
C ALA A 21 1.85 10.59 8.54
N ASP A 22 1.94 10.65 7.21
CA ASP A 22 2.78 11.61 6.50
C ASP A 22 2.16 13.02 6.57
N ARG A 23 2.83 14.00 5.94
CA ARG A 23 2.35 15.40 5.93
C ARG A 23 0.96 15.58 5.30
N SER A 24 0.50 14.62 4.51
CA SER A 24 -0.81 14.63 3.86
C SER A 24 -1.89 13.93 4.68
N GLY A 25 -1.54 13.33 5.83
CA GLY A 25 -2.46 12.55 6.65
C GLY A 25 -2.66 11.11 6.15
N ILE A 26 -1.79 10.61 5.27
CA ILE A 26 -1.84 9.26 4.71
C ILE A 26 -0.68 8.42 5.27
N SER A 27 -0.74 7.09 5.14
CA SER A 27 0.36 6.22 5.56
C SER A 27 1.69 6.61 4.91
N GLN A 28 2.79 6.45 5.64
CA GLN A 28 4.13 6.83 5.18
C GLN A 28 4.50 6.15 3.86
N PRO A 29 5.28 6.81 2.98
CA PRO A 29 5.93 6.12 1.87
C PRO A 29 6.82 4.99 2.41
N GLY A 30 6.76 3.84 1.75
CA GLY A 30 7.45 2.64 2.20
C GLY A 30 6.56 1.66 2.99
N THR A 31 5.30 2.03 3.28
CA THR A 31 4.37 1.12 3.99
C THR A 31 4.10 -0.13 3.17
N ILE A 32 4.35 -1.30 3.77
CA ILE A 32 4.13 -2.63 3.19
C ILE A 32 3.08 -3.36 4.04
N VAL A 33 2.13 -4.01 3.37
CA VAL A 33 1.18 -4.94 3.99
C VAL A 33 1.26 -6.27 3.25
N ASP A 34 1.87 -7.26 3.89
CA ASP A 34 2.09 -8.62 3.39
C ASP A 34 1.21 -9.67 4.10
N LYS A 35 0.51 -9.27 5.16
CA LYS A 35 -0.31 -10.17 6.00
C LYS A 35 -1.78 -9.76 6.00
N VAL A 36 -2.64 -10.73 6.30
CA VAL A 36 -4.10 -10.58 6.53
C VAL A 36 -4.94 -10.24 5.29
N ILE A 37 -4.56 -9.25 4.49
CA ILE A 37 -5.35 -8.74 3.34
C ILE A 37 -4.87 -9.33 2.00
N GLY A 38 -3.67 -9.92 2.01
CA GLY A 38 -3.10 -10.66 0.89
C GLY A 38 -3.87 -11.93 0.55
N ASP A 39 -3.35 -12.67 -0.42
CA ASP A 39 -3.85 -14.01 -0.71
C ASP A 39 -3.32 -14.97 0.36
N PRO A 40 -4.14 -15.88 0.91
CA PRO A 40 -3.71 -16.75 2.00
C PRO A 40 -2.65 -17.79 1.60
N PHE A 41 -2.47 -18.06 0.30
CA PHE A 41 -1.59 -19.13 -0.19
C PHE A 41 -0.56 -18.65 -1.22
N LEU A 42 -0.85 -17.58 -1.95
CA LEU A 42 0.04 -17.02 -2.97
C LEU A 42 0.93 -15.92 -2.40
N TYR A 43 2.11 -15.75 -3.00
CA TYR A 43 2.99 -14.64 -2.68
C TYR A 43 2.44 -13.33 -3.27
N ASN A 44 1.89 -12.47 -2.42
CA ASN A 44 1.53 -11.11 -2.78
C ASN A 44 1.75 -10.15 -1.61
N LEU A 45 1.83 -8.87 -1.94
CA LEU A 45 2.00 -7.80 -0.97
C LEU A 45 1.37 -6.52 -1.51
N LEU A 46 0.99 -5.63 -0.63
CA LEU A 46 0.57 -4.28 -0.98
C LEU A 46 1.68 -3.32 -0.55
N PHE A 47 2.09 -2.44 -1.46
CA PHE A 47 3.17 -1.50 -1.23
C PHE A 47 2.77 -0.08 -1.60
N GLN A 48 2.85 0.83 -0.64
CA GLN A 48 2.75 2.26 -0.90
C GLN A 48 4.15 2.85 -1.07
N SER A 49 4.62 2.94 -2.31
CA SER A 49 5.99 3.38 -2.61
C SER A 49 6.25 4.87 -2.44
N GLN A 50 5.22 5.71 -2.49
CA GLN A 50 5.33 7.16 -2.59
C GLN A 50 4.40 7.89 -1.63
N ALA A 51 4.79 9.10 -1.23
CA ALA A 51 3.97 10.00 -0.43
C ALA A 51 2.79 10.51 -1.27
N SER A 52 1.67 10.77 -0.62
CA SER A 52 0.52 11.36 -1.31
C SER A 52 0.63 12.87 -1.28
N LEU A 53 0.46 13.51 -2.44
CA LEU A 53 0.40 14.97 -2.52
C LEU A 53 -1.00 15.48 -2.22
N ASN A 54 -2.03 14.72 -2.62
CA ASN A 54 -3.43 15.06 -2.41
C ASN A 54 -4.30 13.80 -2.48
N GLY A 55 -5.41 13.78 -1.73
CA GLY A 55 -6.35 12.67 -1.65
C GLY A 55 -5.76 11.43 -0.98
N THR A 56 -6.47 10.31 -1.10
CA THR A 56 -6.04 9.02 -0.55
C THR A 56 -5.11 8.29 -1.54
N SER A 57 -3.97 7.79 -1.05
CA SER A 57 -3.03 7.00 -1.84
C SER A 57 -3.70 5.75 -2.43
N CYS A 58 -3.26 5.38 -3.64
CA CYS A 58 -3.49 4.03 -4.14
C CYS A 58 -2.17 3.26 -4.01
N CYS A 59 -2.11 2.32 -3.07
CA CYS A 59 -0.99 1.39 -2.98
C CYS A 59 -0.96 0.48 -4.23
N THR A 60 0.19 -0.13 -4.49
CA THR A 60 0.35 -1.12 -5.58
C THR A 60 0.24 -2.51 -4.97
N ARG A 61 -0.55 -3.39 -5.58
CA ARG A 61 -0.59 -4.82 -5.28
C ARG A 61 0.35 -5.60 -6.18
#